data_AF-A0A730R0N1-F1
#
_entry.id   AF-A0A730R0N1-F1
#
_cell.length_a   1.000
_cell.length_b   1.000
_cell.length_c   1.000
_cell.angle_alpha   90.00
_cell.angle_beta   90.00
_cell.angle_gamma   90.00
#
_symmetry.space_group_name_H-M   'P 1'
#
loop_
_entity.id
_entity.type
_entity.pdbx_description
1 polymer ?
#
loop_
_entity_poly.entity_id
_entity_poly.type
_entity_poly.pdbx_seq_one_letter_code
_entity_poly.pdbx_strand_id
1 'polypeptide(L)'
;MPVMTLGIVEKQPAALRGLIGKYLAAPRWQDSCDFYNQMMERERLTVCFHAQLKQRHATMRFEEMNDVDRERLVCAIDELRAAFSRRRQVGASEYAYISFLTVSQRRTLFMHAGLTEKEFNQPYWRINEDSCYWRDDLFRALRELFNLFEYVPTILTSVKPEQYLH
;
A
#
# COMPACT_ATOMS: atom_id res chain seq x y z
N MET A 1 13.74 -1.15 -8.12
CA MET A 1 12.27 -1.29 -8.19
C MET A 1 11.83 -2.25 -7.11
N PRO A 2 11.04 -1.77 -6.14
CA PRO A 2 10.44 -2.62 -5.11
C PRO A 2 9.19 -3.38 -5.61
N VAL A 3 8.65 -3.05 -6.79
CA VAL A 3 7.51 -3.74 -7.41
C VAL A 3 7.91 -4.41 -8.73
N MET A 4 7.45 -5.63 -8.93
CA MET A 4 7.61 -6.42 -10.15
C MET A 4 6.23 -6.66 -10.79
N THR A 5 5.96 -5.92 -11.87
CA THR A 5 4.76 -6.05 -12.70
C THR A 5 5.04 -6.85 -13.96
N LEU A 6 3.99 -7.28 -14.67
CA LEU A 6 4.18 -8.07 -15.89
C LEU A 6 4.97 -7.28 -16.95
N GLY A 7 4.62 -6.00 -17.14
CA GLY A 7 5.34 -5.13 -18.06
C GLY A 7 6.81 -4.88 -17.69
N ILE A 8 7.20 -5.06 -16.43
CA ILE A 8 8.61 -5.05 -16.00
C ILE A 8 9.30 -6.37 -16.37
N VAL A 9 8.63 -7.51 -16.11
CA VAL A 9 9.15 -8.85 -16.36
C VAL A 9 9.34 -9.10 -17.87
N GLU A 10 8.40 -8.68 -18.71
CA GLU A 10 8.46 -8.85 -20.16
C GLU A 10 9.61 -8.08 -20.81
N LYS A 11 10.00 -6.94 -20.23
CA LYS A 11 11.14 -6.12 -20.71
C LYS A 11 12.50 -6.72 -20.34
N GLN A 12 12.54 -7.76 -19.51
CA GLN A 12 13.80 -8.40 -19.12
C GLN A 12 14.26 -9.40 -20.19
N PRO A 13 15.59 -9.56 -20.36
CA PRO A 13 16.13 -10.60 -21.23
C PRO A 13 15.58 -11.98 -20.85
N ALA A 14 15.23 -12.81 -21.83
CA ALA A 14 14.62 -14.12 -21.60
C ALA A 14 15.44 -15.02 -20.66
N ALA A 15 16.78 -15.01 -20.77
CA ALA A 15 17.66 -15.75 -19.88
C ALA A 15 17.55 -15.28 -18.42
N LEU A 16 17.46 -13.97 -18.18
CA LEU A 16 17.27 -13.41 -16.84
C LEU A 16 15.88 -13.76 -16.30
N ARG A 17 14.85 -13.64 -17.14
CA ARG A 17 13.47 -14.02 -16.79
C ARG A 17 13.39 -15.48 -16.35
N GLY A 18 14.04 -16.39 -17.09
CA GLY A 18 14.12 -17.81 -16.75
C GLY A 18 14.85 -18.09 -15.44
N LEU A 19 15.95 -17.38 -15.15
CA LEU A 19 16.65 -17.50 -13.87
C LEU A 19 15.80 -17.00 -12.70
N ILE A 20 15.12 -15.85 -12.86
CA ILE A 20 14.21 -15.32 -11.83
C ILE A 20 13.03 -16.27 -11.63
N GLY A 21 12.42 -16.75 -12.71
CA GLY A 21 11.33 -17.74 -12.68
C GLY A 21 11.70 -18.99 -11.89
N LYS A 22 12.90 -19.53 -12.15
CA LYS A 22 13.38 -20.77 -11.53
C LYS A 22 13.70 -20.62 -10.04
N TYR A 23 14.27 -19.49 -9.61
CA TYR A 23 14.85 -19.39 -8.26
C TYR A 23 14.15 -18.38 -7.34
N LEU A 24 13.47 -17.37 -7.88
CA LEU A 24 13.02 -16.20 -7.11
C LEU A 24 11.52 -15.92 -7.23
N ALA A 25 10.86 -16.35 -8.32
CA ALA A 25 9.47 -15.98 -8.57
C ALA A 25 8.51 -16.58 -7.54
N ALA A 26 8.64 -17.88 -7.23
CA ALA A 26 7.81 -18.55 -6.24
C ALA A 26 7.88 -17.91 -4.84
N PRO A 27 9.06 -17.71 -4.22
CA PRO A 27 9.12 -17.08 -2.89
C PRO A 27 8.62 -15.63 -2.91
N ARG A 28 8.94 -14.82 -3.94
CA ARG A 28 8.46 -13.43 -4.03
C ARG A 28 6.94 -13.32 -4.18
N TRP A 29 6.37 -14.23 -4.97
CA TRP A 29 4.93 -14.36 -5.11
C TRP A 29 4.30 -14.71 -3.76
N GLN A 30 4.83 -15.71 -3.07
CA GLN A 30 4.32 -16.12 -1.77
C GLN A 30 4.41 -14.98 -0.73
N ASP A 31 5.53 -14.26 -0.67
CA ASP A 31 5.69 -13.10 0.22
C ASP A 31 4.63 -12.02 -0.05
N SER A 32 4.31 -11.77 -1.32
CA SER A 32 3.29 -10.77 -1.72
C SER A 32 1.89 -11.24 -1.34
N CYS A 33 1.58 -12.53 -1.56
CA CYS A 33 0.34 -13.15 -1.13
C CYS A 33 0.20 -13.08 0.39
N ASP A 34 1.21 -13.53 1.14
CA ASP A 34 1.18 -13.61 2.59
C ASP A 34 1.01 -12.22 3.21
N PHE A 35 1.76 -11.23 2.73
CA PHE A 35 1.65 -9.87 3.21
C PHE A 35 0.22 -9.33 3.07
N TYR A 36 -0.40 -9.46 1.89
CA TYR A 36 -1.78 -8.99 1.69
C TYR A 36 -2.82 -9.84 2.46
N ASN A 37 -2.65 -11.16 2.43
CA ASN A 37 -3.62 -12.09 3.02
C ASN A 37 -3.58 -12.11 4.55
N GLN A 38 -2.49 -11.67 5.19
CA GLN A 38 -2.42 -11.53 6.65
C GLN A 38 -3.00 -10.20 7.16
N MET A 39 -3.22 -9.22 6.28
CA MET A 39 -3.86 -7.96 6.65
C MET A 39 -5.28 -8.20 7.17
N MET A 40 -5.66 -7.43 8.19
CA MET A 40 -7.04 -7.30 8.64
C MET A 40 -7.90 -6.67 7.53
N GLU A 41 -9.21 -6.94 7.54
CA GLU A 41 -10.12 -6.43 6.52
C GLU A 41 -10.08 -4.89 6.37
N ARG A 42 -9.97 -4.15 7.48
CA ARG A 42 -9.82 -2.67 7.48
C ARG A 42 -8.55 -2.21 6.76
N GLU A 43 -7.45 -2.92 6.94
CA GLU A 43 -6.18 -2.63 6.26
C GLU A 43 -6.30 -2.92 4.76
N ARG A 44 -6.90 -4.06 4.41
CA ARG A 44 -7.19 -4.39 3.00
C ARG A 44 -8.09 -3.37 2.33
N LEU A 45 -9.15 -2.92 3.01
CA LEU A 45 -10.03 -1.83 2.53
C LEU A 45 -9.23 -0.56 2.24
N THR A 46 -8.25 -0.24 3.09
CA THR A 46 -7.40 0.95 2.96
C THR A 46 -6.52 0.89 1.73
N VAL A 47 -5.85 -0.25 1.51
CA VAL A 47 -5.02 -0.47 0.33
C VAL A 47 -5.88 -0.52 -0.94
N CYS A 48 -7.00 -1.23 -0.92
CA CYS A 48 -7.94 -1.31 -2.04
C CYS A 48 -8.48 0.09 -2.41
N PHE A 49 -8.80 0.93 -1.43
CA PHE A 49 -9.22 2.31 -1.68
C PHE A 49 -8.13 3.13 -2.36
N HIS A 50 -6.87 3.03 -1.90
CA HIS A 50 -5.76 3.70 -2.56
C HIS A 50 -5.54 3.21 -3.99
N ALA A 51 -5.67 1.90 -4.21
CA ALA A 51 -5.60 1.25 -5.51
C ALA A 51 -6.82 1.52 -6.43
N GLN A 52 -7.80 2.29 -5.96
CA GLN A 52 -9.07 2.57 -6.67
C GLN A 52 -9.86 1.29 -7.01
N LEU A 53 -9.74 0.27 -6.17
CA LEU A 53 -10.50 -0.97 -6.26
C LEU A 53 -11.81 -0.86 -5.47
N LYS A 54 -12.81 -1.61 -5.92
CA LYS A 54 -14.10 -1.72 -5.20
C LYS A 54 -13.90 -2.41 -3.85
N GLN A 55 -14.73 -2.07 -2.86
CA GLN A 55 -14.65 -2.65 -1.50
C GLN A 55 -14.66 -4.19 -1.48
N ARG A 56 -15.40 -4.84 -2.40
CA ARG A 56 -15.43 -6.31 -2.52
C ARG A 56 -14.04 -6.97 -2.68
N HIS A 57 -13.03 -6.24 -3.16
CA HIS A 57 -11.69 -6.81 -3.31
C HIS A 57 -11.01 -6.99 -1.95
N ALA A 58 -11.41 -6.25 -0.91
CA ALA A 58 -10.84 -6.41 0.43
C ALA A 58 -11.16 -7.78 1.05
N THR A 59 -12.22 -8.46 0.60
CA THR A 59 -12.57 -9.82 1.05
C THR A 59 -11.96 -10.92 0.19
N MET A 60 -11.33 -10.57 -0.94
CA MET A 60 -10.64 -11.52 -1.80
C MET A 60 -9.24 -11.80 -1.27
N ARG A 61 -8.69 -12.96 -1.59
CA ARG A 61 -7.27 -13.25 -1.45
C ARG A 61 -6.50 -12.64 -2.62
N PHE A 62 -5.21 -12.36 -2.42
CA PHE A 62 -4.37 -11.75 -3.44
C PHE A 62 -4.36 -12.55 -4.75
N GLU A 63 -4.23 -13.87 -4.64
CA GLU A 63 -4.15 -14.83 -5.74
C GLU A 63 -5.46 -15.00 -6.54
N GLU A 64 -6.59 -14.61 -5.95
CA GLU A 64 -7.94 -14.65 -6.55
C GLU A 64 -8.22 -13.44 -7.44
N MET A 65 -7.49 -12.33 -7.25
CA MET A 65 -7.63 -11.13 -8.06
C MET A 65 -7.08 -11.36 -9.47
N ASN A 66 -7.64 -10.70 -10.48
CA ASN A 66 -7.08 -10.73 -11.83
C ASN A 66 -5.76 -9.93 -11.91
N ASP A 67 -5.02 -10.10 -13.01
CA ASP A 67 -3.69 -9.52 -13.20
C ASP A 67 -3.67 -7.99 -13.06
N VAL A 68 -4.69 -7.30 -13.58
CA VAL A 68 -4.80 -5.83 -13.52
C VAL A 68 -5.04 -5.36 -12.09
N ASP A 69 -5.93 -6.04 -11.35
CA ASP A 69 -6.23 -5.69 -9.98
C ASP A 69 -5.03 -5.97 -9.06
N ARG A 70 -4.33 -7.10 -9.26
CA ARG A 70 -3.08 -7.40 -8.52
C ARG A 70 -2.01 -6.34 -8.77
N GLU A 71 -1.82 -5.92 -10.03
CA GLU A 71 -0.86 -4.88 -10.39
C GLU A 71 -1.18 -3.55 -9.69
N ARG A 72 -2.43 -3.10 -9.76
CA ARG A 72 -2.87 -1.88 -9.06
C ARG A 72 -2.63 -1.98 -7.55
N LEU A 73 -2.92 -3.13 -6.96
CA LEU A 73 -2.76 -3.36 -5.54
C LEU A 73 -1.30 -3.30 -5.10
N VAL A 74 -0.38 -4.00 -5.79
CA VAL A 74 1.05 -3.97 -5.42
C VAL A 74 1.68 -2.60 -5.63
N CYS A 75 1.27 -1.86 -6.67
CA CYS A 75 1.68 -0.47 -6.86
C CYS A 75 1.18 0.43 -5.72
N ALA A 76 -0.09 0.29 -5.32
CA ALA A 76 -0.65 1.03 -4.19
C ALA A 76 0.06 0.72 -2.88
N ILE A 77 0.38 -0.56 -2.60
CA ILE A 77 1.14 -0.94 -1.41
C ILE A 77 2.52 -0.27 -1.41
N ASP A 78 3.20 -0.23 -2.55
CA ASP A 78 4.53 0.38 -2.64
C ASP A 78 4.48 1.91 -2.46
N GLU A 79 3.50 2.58 -3.06
CA GLU A 79 3.27 4.01 -2.86
C GLU A 79 3.00 4.35 -1.39
N LEU A 80 2.16 3.55 -0.73
CA LEU A 80 1.86 3.72 0.69
C LEU A 80 3.05 3.36 1.57
N ARG A 81 3.81 2.31 1.24
CA ARG A 81 5.06 1.97 1.95
C ARG A 81 6.05 3.12 1.90
N ALA A 82 6.22 3.75 0.73
CA ALA A 82 7.12 4.89 0.58
C ALA A 82 6.64 6.08 1.42
N ALA A 83 5.33 6.34 1.44
CA ALA A 83 4.72 7.40 2.24
C ALA A 83 4.87 7.15 3.74
N PHE A 84 4.38 6.02 4.23
CA PHE A 84 4.32 5.61 5.64
C PHE A 84 5.55 4.82 6.08
N SER A 85 6.73 5.27 5.67
CA SER A 85 8.00 4.72 6.18
C SER A 85 8.41 5.44 7.46
N ARG A 86 8.72 4.69 8.54
CA ARG A 86 9.14 5.25 9.84
C ARG A 86 10.30 6.25 9.74
N ARG A 87 11.17 6.08 8.73
CA ARG A 87 12.28 7.02 8.43
C ARG A 87 11.81 8.44 8.17
N ARG A 88 10.61 8.63 7.61
CA ARG A 88 10.03 9.95 7.32
C ARG A 88 9.42 10.65 8.54
N GLN A 89 9.19 9.92 9.63
CA GLN A 89 8.63 10.49 10.86
C GLN A 89 9.70 11.15 11.75
N VAL A 90 10.97 10.80 11.58
CA VAL A 90 12.05 11.27 12.46
C VAL A 90 12.18 12.80 12.40
N GLY A 91 11.85 13.47 13.50
CA GLY A 91 12.02 14.92 13.67
C GLY A 91 10.91 15.80 13.08
N ALA A 92 9.86 15.22 12.49
CA ALA A 92 8.72 15.97 11.95
C ALA A 92 7.52 15.91 12.90
N SER A 93 6.87 17.05 13.16
CA SER A 93 5.53 17.07 13.75
C SER A 93 4.53 16.34 12.84
N GLU A 94 3.44 15.81 13.38
CA GLU A 94 2.40 15.13 12.62
C GLU A 94 1.81 16.03 11.53
N TYR A 95 1.65 17.33 11.84
CA TYR A 95 1.25 18.35 10.87
C TYR A 95 2.23 18.45 9.69
N ALA A 96 3.52 18.60 9.99
CA ALA A 96 4.55 18.68 8.97
C ALA A 96 4.59 17.40 8.12
N TYR A 97 4.49 16.24 8.76
CA TYR A 97 4.44 14.96 8.07
C TYR A 97 3.23 14.86 7.11
N ILE A 98 2.03 15.18 7.59
CA ILE A 98 0.80 15.15 6.77
C ILE A 98 0.93 16.13 5.59
N SER A 99 1.61 17.26 5.76
CA SER A 99 1.83 18.24 4.69
C SER A 99 2.64 17.68 3.51
N PHE A 100 3.53 16.70 3.74
CA PHE A 100 4.34 16.06 2.70
C PHE A 100 3.61 14.96 1.93
N LEU A 101 2.46 14.50 2.43
CA LEU A 101 1.67 13.48 1.77
C LEU A 101 0.94 14.04 0.55
N THR A 102 0.94 13.26 -0.54
CA THR A 102 0.13 13.59 -1.72
C THR A 102 -1.36 13.63 -1.36
N VAL A 103 -2.17 14.26 -2.22
CA VAL A 103 -3.63 14.30 -2.01
C VAL A 103 -4.21 12.88 -1.89
N SER A 104 -3.75 11.94 -2.73
CA SER A 104 -4.19 10.54 -2.68
C SER A 104 -3.81 9.86 -1.35
N GLN A 105 -2.57 10.03 -0.90
CA GLN A 105 -2.09 9.45 0.37
C GLN A 105 -2.83 10.02 1.58
N ARG A 106 -3.10 11.34 1.60
CA ARG A 106 -3.91 11.96 2.66
C ARG A 106 -5.34 11.45 2.65
N ARG A 107 -5.97 11.30 1.48
CA ARG A 107 -7.31 10.70 1.39
C ARG A 107 -7.33 9.29 1.96
N THR A 108 -6.30 8.49 1.67
CA THR A 108 -6.17 7.15 2.24
C THR A 108 -6.02 7.17 3.76
N LEU A 109 -5.19 8.06 4.31
CA LEU A 109 -5.06 8.22 5.76
C LEU A 109 -6.38 8.62 6.43
N PHE A 110 -7.09 9.60 5.86
CA PHE A 110 -8.38 10.08 6.40
C PHE A 110 -9.44 8.98 6.33
N MET A 111 -9.52 8.26 5.20
CA MET A 111 -10.41 7.12 5.06
C MET A 111 -10.06 6.04 6.11
N HIS A 112 -8.79 5.70 6.28
CA HIS A 112 -8.35 4.72 7.27
C HIS A 112 -8.78 5.13 8.68
N ALA A 113 -8.70 6.42 9.01
CA ALA A 113 -9.14 6.99 10.27
C ALA A 113 -10.68 6.99 10.48
N GLY A 114 -11.46 6.56 9.47
CA GLY A 114 -12.92 6.61 9.51
C GLY A 114 -13.49 8.01 9.26
N LEU A 115 -12.67 8.93 8.75
CA LEU A 115 -13.06 10.30 8.45
C LEU A 115 -13.68 10.40 7.06
N THR A 116 -14.57 11.38 6.89
CA THR A 116 -15.31 11.59 5.65
C THR A 116 -14.72 12.74 4.84
N GLU A 117 -15.34 13.03 3.68
CA GLU A 117 -14.99 14.22 2.90
C GLU A 117 -15.15 15.53 3.69
N LYS A 118 -16.05 15.57 4.68
CA LYS A 118 -16.25 16.75 5.53
C LYS A 118 -14.99 17.10 6.31
N GLU A 119 -14.31 16.13 6.89
CA GLU A 119 -13.05 16.34 7.60
C GLU A 119 -11.90 16.53 6.62
N PHE A 120 -11.86 15.79 5.52
CA PHE A 120 -10.81 15.92 4.51
C PHE A 120 -10.77 17.31 3.85
N ASN A 121 -11.93 17.94 3.65
CA ASN A 121 -12.03 19.28 3.07
C ASN A 121 -11.67 20.40 4.06
N GLN A 122 -11.52 20.09 5.34
CA GLN A 122 -11.00 21.05 6.31
C GLN A 122 -9.47 21.17 6.15
N PRO A 123 -8.90 22.33 6.51
CA PRO A 123 -7.46 22.46 6.49
C PRO A 123 -6.77 21.47 7.43
N TYR A 124 -5.76 20.77 6.93
CA TYR A 124 -5.06 19.74 7.71
C TYR A 124 -4.30 20.30 8.92
N TRP A 125 -3.97 21.60 8.95
CA TRP A 125 -3.39 22.26 10.15
C TRP A 125 -4.37 22.36 11.32
N ARG A 126 -5.67 22.16 11.09
CA ARG A 126 -6.68 22.20 12.14
C ARG A 126 -6.43 21.15 13.22
N ILE A 127 -5.67 20.10 12.92
CA ILE A 127 -5.19 19.14 13.93
C ILE A 127 -4.37 19.79 15.03
N ASN A 128 -3.85 21.01 14.88
CA ASN A 128 -3.14 21.72 15.94
C ASN A 128 -4.09 22.50 16.88
N GLU A 129 -5.37 22.63 16.54
CA GLU A 129 -6.38 23.30 17.36
C GLU A 129 -7.02 22.34 18.37
N ASP A 130 -7.12 22.72 19.64
CA ASP A 130 -7.70 21.86 20.69
C ASP A 130 -9.18 21.51 20.45
N SER A 131 -9.86 22.25 19.57
CA SER A 131 -11.24 21.98 19.15
C SER A 131 -11.37 20.84 18.10
N CYS A 132 -10.25 20.30 17.63
CA CYS A 132 -10.23 19.32 16.55
C CYS A 132 -10.60 17.91 17.03
N TYR A 133 -11.89 17.57 16.98
CA TYR A 133 -12.41 16.28 17.44
C TYR A 133 -11.85 15.04 16.71
N TRP A 134 -11.35 15.20 15.49
CA TRP A 134 -10.84 14.09 14.65
C TRP A 134 -9.31 13.91 14.74
N ARG A 135 -8.63 14.70 15.57
CA ARG A 135 -7.17 14.67 15.75
C ARG A 135 -6.69 13.27 16.17
N ASP A 136 -7.30 12.72 17.21
CA ASP A 136 -6.83 11.48 17.84
C ASP A 136 -7.06 10.27 16.93
N ASP A 137 -8.18 10.23 16.22
CA ASP A 137 -8.47 9.20 15.22
C ASP A 137 -7.45 9.22 14.08
N LEU A 138 -7.06 10.42 13.62
CA LEU A 138 -6.05 10.57 12.58
C LEU A 138 -4.67 10.13 13.06
N PHE A 139 -4.29 10.47 14.29
CA PHE A 139 -3.01 10.06 14.87
C PHE A 139 -2.94 8.55 15.14
N ARG A 140 -4.05 7.94 15.56
CA ARG A 140 -4.16 6.49 15.66
C ARG A 140 -3.97 5.84 14.29
N ALA A 141 -4.71 6.30 13.29
CA ALA A 141 -4.59 5.81 11.91
C ALA A 141 -3.18 5.95 11.35
N LEU A 142 -2.51 7.07 11.65
CA LEU A 142 -1.13 7.30 11.23
C LEU A 142 -0.18 6.25 11.80
N ARG A 143 -0.30 5.93 13.10
CA ARG A 143 0.51 4.89 13.76
C ARG A 143 0.21 3.49 13.23
N GLU A 144 -1.07 3.18 13.00
CA GLU A 144 -1.50 1.92 12.40
C GLU A 144 -0.87 1.70 11.02
N LEU A 145 -0.91 2.72 10.15
CA LEU A 145 -0.29 2.63 8.83
C LEU A 145 1.23 2.54 8.88
N PHE A 146 1.90 3.26 9.79
CA PHE A 146 3.34 3.10 9.98
C PHE A 146 3.72 1.67 10.40
N ASN A 147 2.93 1.04 11.27
CA ASN A 147 3.15 -0.33 11.69
C ASN A 147 2.88 -1.33 10.56
N LEU A 148 1.78 -1.13 9.81
CA LEU A 148 1.42 -1.99 8.69
C LEU A 148 2.51 -2.03 7.62
N PHE A 149 3.04 -0.87 7.25
CA PHE A 149 3.98 -0.77 6.14
C PHE A 149 5.46 -1.00 6.51
N GLU A 150 5.77 -1.20 7.79
CA GLU A 150 7.12 -1.56 8.24
C GLU A 150 7.55 -2.95 7.76
N TYR A 151 6.62 -3.89 7.65
CA TYR A 151 6.88 -5.29 7.34
C TYR A 151 6.61 -5.66 5.88
N VAL A 152 6.47 -4.67 5.00
CA VAL A 152 6.26 -4.92 3.56
C VAL A 152 7.47 -5.66 2.99
N PRO A 153 7.25 -6.74 2.21
CA PRO A 153 8.32 -7.46 1.53
C PRO A 153 9.26 -6.52 0.76
N THR A 154 10.54 -6.89 0.68
CA THR A 154 11.51 -6.08 -0.07
C THR A 154 11.11 -5.95 -1.53
N ILE A 155 10.54 -7.01 -2.10
CA ILE A 155 10.01 -7.05 -3.46
C ILE A 155 8.55 -7.52 -3.41
N LEU A 156 7.64 -6.69 -3.90
CA LEU A 156 6.27 -7.03 -4.19
C LEU A 156 6.14 -7.45 -5.65
N THR A 157 5.25 -8.40 -5.95
CA THR A 157 4.98 -8.78 -7.33
C THR A 157 3.51 -9.09 -7.59
N SER A 158 3.00 -8.64 -8.73
CA SER A 158 1.69 -9.06 -9.25
C SER A 158 1.77 -10.27 -10.18
N VAL A 159 2.99 -10.69 -10.52
CA VAL A 159 3.30 -11.70 -11.55
C VAL A 159 3.42 -13.07 -10.89
N LYS A 160 2.58 -14.00 -11.32
CA LYS A 160 2.63 -15.38 -10.85
C LYS A 160 3.88 -16.10 -11.37
N PRO A 161 4.40 -17.11 -10.64
CA PRO A 161 5.63 -17.81 -11.04
C PRO A 161 5.58 -18.39 -12.46
N GLU A 162 4.44 -18.94 -12.87
CA GLU A 162 4.20 -19.50 -14.21
C GLU A 162 4.35 -18.46 -15.33
N GLN A 163 4.13 -17.17 -15.05
CA GLN A 163 4.20 -16.08 -16.04
C GLN A 163 5.65 -15.67 -16.38
N TYR A 164 6.65 -16.19 -15.66
CA TYR A 164 8.07 -15.92 -15.97
C TYR A 164 8.64 -16.81 -17.09
N LEU A 165 7.91 -17.86 -17.49
CA LEU A 165 8.35 -18.81 -18.52
C LEU A 165 7.80 -18.50 -19.92
N HIS A 166 6.95 -17.47 -20.02
CA HIS A 166 6.35 -16.99 -21.25
C HIS A 166 7.06 -15.70 -21.70
#